data_AF-A0A7X7FYB5-F1
#
_entry.id   AF-A0A7X7FYB5-F1
#
_cell.length_a   1.000
_cell.length_b   1.000
_cell.length_c   1.000
_cell.angle_alpha   90.00
_cell.angle_beta   90.00
_cell.angle_gamma   90.00
#
_symmetry.space_group_name_H-M   'P 1'
#
loop_
_entity.id
_entity.type
_entity.pdbx_description
1 polymer ?
#
loop_
_entity_poly.entity_id
_entity_poly.type
_entity_poly.pdbx_seq_one_letter_code
_entity_poly.pdbx_strand_id
1 'polypeptide(L)' 'MPEQVCPHCKKPIYDEEALLCHFCGNSLGRSSSGVLGKMSGAGMKWLWITIATIIVLSFIISMF' A
#
# COMPACT_ATOMS: atom_id res chain seq x y z
N MET A 1 22.42 13.60 4.57
CA MET A 1 21.86 14.70 3.75
C MET A 1 20.33 14.62 3.91
N PRO A 2 19.48 15.59 3.52
CA PRO A 2 18.04 15.32 3.55
C PRO A 2 17.72 14.30 2.46
N GLU A 3 17.41 13.07 2.86
CA GLU A 3 17.20 11.95 1.93
C GLU A 3 15.93 12.14 1.07
N GLN A 4 14.96 12.95 1.51
CA GLN A 4 13.72 13.19 0.77
C GLN A 4 13.12 14.58 1.04
N VAL A 5 12.49 15.19 0.02
CA VAL A 5 11.81 16.49 0.13
C VAL A 5 10.29 16.25 0.11
N CYS A 6 9.56 16.86 1.06
CA CYS A 6 8.12 16.70 1.14
C CYS A 6 7.43 17.26 -0.13
N PRO A 7 6.57 16.48 -0.82
CA PRO A 7 5.89 16.96 -2.03
C PRO A 7 4.84 18.05 -1.75
N HIS A 8 4.35 18.15 -0.51
CA HIS A 8 3.33 19.14 -0.13
C HIS A 8 3.92 20.49 0.29
N CYS A 9 4.95 20.50 1.13
CA CYS A 9 5.51 21.74 1.70
C CYS A 9 6.94 22.05 1.23
N LYS A 10 7.53 21.19 0.40
CA LYS A 10 8.89 21.32 -0.14
C LYS A 10 9.97 21.47 0.94
N LYS A 11 9.66 21.08 2.18
CA LYS A 11 10.62 21.04 3.29
C LYS A 11 11.47 19.76 3.21
N PRO A 12 12.76 19.85 3.55
CA PRO A 12 13.61 18.67 3.67
C PRO A 12 13.15 17.80 4.83
N ILE A 13 13.10 16.49 4.60
CA ILE A 13 12.81 15.48 5.62
C ILE A 13 14.10 14.71 5.85
N TYR A 14 14.47 14.61 7.11
CA TYR A 14 15.70 13.96 7.55
C TYR A 14 15.46 12.51 8.00
N ASP A 15 14.19 12.10 8.06
CA ASP A 15 13.76 10.82 8.60
C ASP A 15 13.03 10.04 7.51
N GLU A 16 13.70 9.02 6.97
CA GLU A 16 13.20 8.21 5.86
C GLU A 16 12.01 7.32 6.25
N GLU A 17 11.85 7.06 7.54
CA GLU A 17 10.77 6.25 8.11
C GLU A 17 9.56 7.11 8.53
N ALA A 18 9.69 8.44 8.54
CA ALA A 18 8.60 9.33 8.90
C ALA A 18 7.40 9.19 7.96
N LEU A 19 6.32 8.59 8.47
CA LEU A 19 5.04 8.45 7.75
C LEU A 19 4.32 9.81 7.57
N LEU A 20 4.70 10.82 8.34
CA LEU A 20 4.12 12.17 8.32
C LEU A 20 5.21 13.23 8.27
N CYS A 21 4.96 14.27 7.49
CA CYS A 21 5.84 15.43 7.45
C CYS A 21 5.66 16.22 8.74
N HIS A 22 6.72 16.31 9.54
CA HIS A 22 6.71 17.04 10.81
C HIS A 22 6.43 18.55 10.64
N PHE A 23 6.58 19.10 9.42
CA PHE A 23 6.34 20.51 9.14
C PHE A 23 4.90 20.83 8.74
N CYS A 24 4.28 20.03 7.87
CA CYS A 24 2.93 20.30 7.38
C CYS A 24 1.86 19.35 7.93
N GLY A 25 2.25 18.34 8.72
CA GLY A 25 1.34 17.31 9.24
C GLY A 25 0.75 16.40 8.17
N ASN A 26 1.14 16.58 6.90
CA ASN A 26 0.63 15.79 5.79
C ASN A 26 1.34 14.43 5.78
N SER A 27 0.61 13.36 5.44
CA SER A 27 1.21 12.04 5.27
C SER A 27 2.26 12.11 4.17
N LEU A 28 3.49 11.84 4.56
CA LEU A 28 4.55 11.48 3.64
C LEU A 28 4.23 10.06 3.28
N GLY A 29 3.30 9.93 2.31
CA GLY A 29 2.82 8.64 1.85
C GLY A 29 4.03 7.75 1.73
N ARG A 30 4.08 6.73 2.60
CA ARG A 30 5.17 5.77 2.71
C ARG A 30 5.61 5.52 1.30
N SER A 31 6.86 5.89 0.98
CA SER A 31 7.45 5.65 -0.32
C SER A 31 7.40 4.14 -0.51
N SER A 32 6.26 3.70 -1.02
CA SER A 32 6.00 2.37 -1.48
C SER A 32 6.62 2.37 -2.86
N SER A 33 7.94 2.48 -2.85
CA SER A 33 8.85 1.95 -3.87
C SER A 33 8.80 0.41 -3.90
N GLY A 34 7.83 -0.20 -3.23
CA GLY A 34 7.30 -1.49 -3.64
C GLY A 34 6.03 -1.23 -4.45
N VAL A 35 5.99 -1.77 -5.66
CA VAL A 35 4.85 -1.99 -6.58
C VAL A 35 3.48 -2.37 -5.97
N LEU A 36 3.36 -2.44 -4.64
CA LEU A 36 2.19 -2.71 -3.81
C LEU A 36 1.33 -1.48 -3.47
N GLY A 37 1.83 -0.25 -3.64
CA GLY A 37 1.07 0.97 -3.32
C GLY A 37 0.03 1.39 -4.37
N LYS A 38 0.10 0.80 -5.57
CA LYS A 38 -0.78 1.14 -6.71
C LYS A 38 -1.89 0.12 -6.95
N MET A 39 -2.41 -0.49 -5.89
CA MET A 39 -3.72 -1.14 -5.93
C MET A 39 -4.72 -0.28 -5.16
N SER A 40 -4.97 0.92 -5.69
CA SER A 40 -6.08 1.78 -5.30
C SER A 40 -7.40 1.01 -5.47
N GLY A 41 -7.98 0.51 -4.39
CA GLY A 41 -9.43 0.26 -4.16
C GLY A 41 -10.21 -0.71 -5.09
N ALA A 42 -9.84 -0.86 -6.36
CA ALA A 42 -10.55 -1.63 -7.37
C ALA A 42 -10.09 -3.10 -7.43
N GLY A 43 -8.80 -3.36 -7.13
CA GLY A 43 -8.23 -4.72 -7.14
C GLY A 43 -8.64 -5.58 -5.95
N MET A 44 -9.02 -4.98 -4.82
CA MET A 44 -9.35 -5.72 -3.59
C MET A 44 -10.63 -6.55 -3.73
N LYS A 45 -11.59 -6.08 -4.54
CA LYS A 45 -12.81 -6.83 -4.86
C LYS A 45 -12.50 -8.09 -5.67
N TRP A 46 -11.64 -7.96 -6.69
CA TRP A 46 -11.23 -9.11 -7.51
C TRP A 46 -10.38 -10.11 -6.72
N LEU A 47 -9.54 -9.63 -5.80
CA LEU A 47 -8.71 -10.46 -4.93
C LEU A 47 -9.57 -11.30 -3.97
N TRP A 48 -10.63 -10.73 -3.40
CA TRP A 48 -11.59 -11.48 -2.60
C TRP A 48 -12.37 -12.53 -3.41
N ILE A 49 -12.75 -12.20 -4.65
CA ILE A 49 -13.45 -13.13 -5.54
C ILE A 49 -12.55 -14.33 -5.90
N THR A 50 -11.28 -14.11 -6.22
CA THR A 50 -10.35 -15.21 -6.50
C THR A 50 -10.10 -16.09 -5.29
N ILE A 51 -9.90 -15.50 -4.10
CA ILE A 51 -9.74 -16.27 -2.86
C ILE A 51 -10.98 -17.13 -2.58
N ALA A 52 -12.18 -16.55 -2.64
CA ALA A 52 -13.42 -17.28 -2.41
C ALA A 52 -13.60 -18.45 -3.41
N THR A 53 -13.26 -18.23 -4.68
CA THR A 53 -13.35 -19.26 -5.72
C THR A 53 -12.40 -20.43 -5.46
N ILE A 54 -11.16 -20.17 -5.03
CA ILE A 54 -10.16 -21.21 -4.71
C ILE A 54 -10.64 -22.09 -3.54
N ILE A 55 -11.22 -21.46 -2.51
CA ILE A 55 -11.74 -22.18 -1.34
C ILE A 55 -12.88 -23.12 -1.75
N VAL A 56 -13.83 -22.62 -2.55
CA VAL A 56 -14.97 -23.43 -3.04
C VAL A 56 -14.49 -24.61 -3.90
N LEU A 57 -13.57 -24.37 -4.84
CA LEU A 57 -13.00 -25.42 -5.68
C LEU A 57 -12.29 -26.50 -4.85
N SER A 58 -11.51 -26.09 -3.84
CA SER A 58 -10.82 -27.02 -2.95
C SER A 58 -11.80 -27.92 -2.17
N PHE A 59 -12.91 -27.34 -1.70
CA PHE A 59 -13.96 -28.11 -1.02
C PHE A 59 -14.63 -29.13 -1.95
N ILE A 60 -14.93 -28.75 -3.20
CA ILE A 60 -15.56 -29.65 -4.18
C ILE A 60 -14.62 -30.82 -4.50
N ILE A 61 -13.33 -30.54 -4.72
CA ILE A 61 -12.32 -31.58 -5.01
C ILE A 61 -12.14 -32.52 -3.82
N SER A 62 -12.12 -31.99 -2.59
CA SER A 62 -11.95 -32.82 -1.39
C SER A 62 -13.18 -33.69 -1.08
N MET A 63 -14.34 -33.40 -1.67
CA MET A 63 -15.57 -34.16 -1.48
C MET A 63 -15.78 -35.26 -2.52
N PHE A 64 -14.93 -35.32 -3.55
CA PHE A 64 -14.98 -36.27 -4.66
C PHE A 64 -13.87 -37.32 -4.51
#